data_AF-A0A942JF48-F1
#
_entry.id   AF-A0A942JF48-F1
#
_cell.length_a   1.000
_cell.length_b   1.000
_cell.length_c   1.000
_cell.angle_alpha   90.00
_cell.angle_beta   90.00
_cell.angle_gamma   90.00
#
_symmetry.space_group_name_H-M   'P 1'
#
loop_
_entity.id
_entity.type
_entity.pdbx_description
1 polymer ?
#
loop_
_entity_poly.entity_id
_entity_poly.type
_entity_poly.pdbx_seq_one_letter_code
_entity_poly.pdbx_strand_id
1 'polypeptide(L)'
;MKKITDETLNDYIDNQLDGASIQELKMDLDNNEEALKKLKALKVVDNSLKNIEVILAPEGFTNRIMSIIAKGSRKAVSKVSYFFVSVIGLFTALILAVMGFAYYTTASSTPSTEKGYSLNKISEYLAQFVSILQNVFKNQNITTIGMILTILLLISGYYLLESHKDFKNKLKNLS
;
A
#
# COMPACT_ATOMS: atom_id res chain seq x y z
N MET A 1 21.06 -44.37 -34.16
CA MET A 1 21.62 -43.06 -34.50
C MET A 1 20.65 -42.01 -34.01
N LYS A 2 21.06 -41.19 -33.03
CA LYS A 2 20.28 -40.04 -32.57
C LYS A 2 20.23 -39.05 -33.73
N LYS A 3 19.05 -38.55 -34.09
CA LYS A 3 18.98 -37.46 -35.08
C LYS A 3 19.56 -36.21 -34.41
N ILE A 4 20.56 -35.60 -35.05
CA ILE A 4 20.98 -34.24 -34.69
C ILE A 4 19.75 -33.34 -34.80
N THR A 5 19.33 -32.75 -33.70
CA THR A 5 18.23 -31.79 -33.67
C THR A 5 18.77 -30.37 -33.78
N ASP A 6 17.91 -29.45 -34.20
CA ASP A 6 18.23 -28.03 -34.31
C ASP A 6 18.62 -27.41 -32.97
N GLU A 7 18.01 -27.92 -31.89
CA GLU A 7 18.31 -27.55 -30.51
C GLU A 7 19.77 -27.86 -30.15
N THR A 8 20.25 -29.08 -30.44
CA THR A 8 21.65 -29.46 -30.17
C THR A 8 22.67 -28.59 -30.92
N LEU A 9 22.33 -28.15 -32.15
CA LEU A 9 23.20 -27.25 -32.92
C LEU A 9 23.22 -25.83 -32.33
N ASN A 10 22.09 -25.34 -31.82
CA ASN A 10 22.00 -24.04 -31.16
C ASN A 10 22.74 -24.06 -29.81
N ASP A 11 22.53 -25.09 -29.00
CA ASP A 11 23.23 -25.28 -27.72
C ASP A 11 24.75 -25.31 -27.91
N TYR A 12 25.23 -25.87 -29.03
CA TYR A 12 26.63 -25.84 -29.39
C TYR A 12 27.15 -24.42 -29.72
N ILE A 13 26.35 -23.61 -30.41
CA ILE A 13 26.71 -22.21 -30.74
C ILE A 13 26.72 -21.33 -29.49
N ASP A 14 25.79 -21.57 -28.57
CA ASP A 14 25.66 -20.85 -27.30
C ASP A 14 26.64 -21.34 -26.21
N ASN A 15 27.47 -22.37 -26.50
CA ASN A 15 28.38 -23.04 -25.56
C ASN A 15 27.66 -23.65 -24.34
N GLN A 16 26.45 -24.16 -24.52
CA GLN A 16 25.64 -24.80 -23.46
C GLN A 16 25.82 -26.33 -23.39
N LEU A 17 26.47 -26.95 -24.38
CA LEU A 17 26.75 -28.38 -24.36
C LEU A 17 27.91 -28.73 -23.42
N ASP A 18 27.77 -29.87 -22.74
CA ASP A 18 28.83 -30.47 -21.95
C ASP A 18 29.90 -31.15 -22.83
N GLY A 19 31.08 -31.39 -22.26
CA GLY A 19 32.24 -31.93 -23.00
C GLY A 19 31.99 -33.28 -23.68
N ALA A 20 31.14 -34.14 -23.09
CA ALA A 20 30.78 -35.43 -23.67
C ALA A 20 29.86 -35.25 -24.89
N SER A 21 28.81 -34.42 -24.77
CA SER A 21 27.90 -34.12 -25.89
C SER A 21 28.59 -33.38 -27.03
N ILE A 22 29.62 -32.57 -26.77
CA ILE A 22 30.43 -31.94 -27.83
C ILE A 22 31.21 -32.99 -28.64
N GLN A 23 31.77 -34.02 -27.99
CA GLN A 23 32.46 -35.09 -28.70
C GLN A 23 31.48 -35.94 -29.52
N GLU A 24 30.33 -36.29 -28.96
CA GLU A 24 29.28 -37.02 -29.67
C GLU A 24 28.78 -36.23 -30.89
N LEU A 25 28.49 -34.93 -30.73
CA LEU A 25 28.07 -34.06 -31.82
C LEU A 25 29.12 -33.96 -32.94
N LYS A 26 30.42 -33.89 -32.60
CA LYS A 26 31.49 -33.88 -33.61
C LYS A 26 31.53 -35.18 -34.41
N MET A 27 31.41 -36.32 -33.75
CA MET A 27 31.38 -37.63 -34.41
C MET A 27 30.15 -37.77 -35.31
N ASP A 28 29.00 -37.24 -34.89
CA ASP A 28 27.78 -37.27 -35.69
C ASP A 28 27.82 -36.28 -36.87
N LEU A 29 28.48 -35.13 -36.71
CA LEU A 29 28.67 -34.14 -37.78
C LEU A 29 29.62 -34.63 -38.88
N ASP A 30 30.65 -35.41 -38.53
CA ASP A 30 31.56 -36.01 -39.52
C ASP A 30 30.84 -37.02 -40.43
N ASN A 31 29.77 -37.64 -39.93
CA ASN A 31 28.96 -38.60 -40.65
C ASN A 31 27.72 -37.99 -41.35
N ASN A 32 27.43 -36.70 -41.13
CA ASN A 32 26.22 -36.04 -41.65
C ASN A 32 26.53 -34.67 -42.27
N GLU A 33 26.72 -34.66 -43.60
CA GLU A 33 27.05 -33.47 -44.37
C GLU A 33 25.95 -32.39 -44.33
N GLU A 34 24.68 -32.78 -44.23
CA GLU A 34 23.55 -31.85 -44.16
C GLU A 34 23.53 -31.09 -42.83
N ALA A 35 23.74 -31.79 -41.72
CA ALA A 35 23.86 -31.19 -40.40
C ALA A 35 25.07 -30.25 -40.30
N LEU A 36 26.19 -30.60 -40.94
CA LEU A 36 27.37 -29.75 -41.01
C LEU A 36 27.12 -28.45 -41.79
N LYS A 37 26.41 -28.52 -42.93
CA LYS A 37 26.00 -27.32 -43.69
C LYS A 37 25.09 -26.43 -42.86
N LYS A 38 24.15 -27.02 -42.13
CA LYS A 38 23.25 -26.30 -41.22
C LYS A 38 24.00 -25.59 -40.10
N LEU A 39 24.94 -26.27 -39.44
CA LEU A 39 25.79 -25.67 -38.41
C LEU A 39 26.60 -24.48 -38.94
N LYS A 40 27.19 -24.61 -40.14
CA LYS A 40 27.93 -23.51 -40.79
C LYS A 40 27.02 -22.31 -41.06
N ALA A 41 25.82 -22.55 -41.58
CA ALA A 41 24.84 -21.49 -41.82
C ALA A 41 24.46 -20.76 -40.51
N LEU A 42 24.18 -21.51 -39.44
CA LEU A 42 23.86 -20.93 -38.13
C LEU A 42 25.02 -20.11 -37.56
N LYS A 43 26.27 -20.57 -37.70
CA LYS A 43 27.46 -19.78 -37.29
C LYS A 43 27.62 -18.49 -38.07
N VAL A 44 27.30 -18.48 -39.36
CA VAL A 44 27.33 -17.25 -40.18
C VAL A 44 26.27 -16.26 -39.71
N VAL A 45 25.06 -16.75 -39.39
CA VAL A 45 23.98 -15.92 -38.84
C VAL A 45 24.37 -15.34 -37.48
N ASP A 46 24.85 -16.17 -36.55
CA ASP A 46 25.30 -15.73 -35.21
C ASP A 46 26.38 -14.64 -35.30
N ASN A 47 27.40 -14.84 -36.15
CA ASN A 47 28.42 -13.81 -36.39
C ASN A 47 27.83 -12.54 -37.00
N SER A 48 26.87 -12.66 -37.92
CA SER A 48 26.23 -11.50 -38.53
C SER A 48 25.42 -10.71 -37.49
N LEU A 49 24.71 -11.40 -36.60
CA LEU A 49 23.94 -10.80 -35.50
C LEU A 49 24.86 -10.09 -34.49
N LYS A 50 26.01 -10.68 -34.16
CA LYS A 50 27.03 -10.08 -33.29
C LYS A 50 27.64 -8.80 -33.86
N ASN A 51 27.65 -8.67 -35.19
CA ASN A 51 28.17 -7.50 -35.90
C ASN A 51 27.11 -6.42 -36.17
N ILE A 52 25.86 -6.61 -35.74
CA ILE A 52 24.84 -5.57 -35.84
C ILE A 52 25.25 -4.40 -34.95
N GLU A 53 25.26 -3.20 -35.53
CA GLU A 53 25.61 -1.98 -34.83
C GLU A 53 24.66 -1.73 -33.66
N VAL A 54 25.23 -1.49 -32.49
CA VAL A 54 24.43 -1.20 -31.28
C VAL A 54 23.89 0.22 -31.39
N ILE A 55 22.58 0.34 -31.63
CA ILE A 55 21.90 1.63 -31.63
C ILE A 55 21.82 2.12 -30.18
N LEU A 56 22.57 3.18 -29.89
CA LEU A 56 22.53 3.83 -28.58
C LEU A 56 21.15 4.43 -28.32
N ALA A 57 20.70 4.34 -27.06
CA ALA A 57 19.48 5.00 -26.64
C ALA A 57 19.61 6.52 -26.85
N PRO A 58 18.51 7.21 -27.25
CA PRO A 58 18.53 8.65 -27.42
C PRO A 58 18.85 9.38 -26.11
N GLU A 59 19.50 10.53 -26.22
CA GLU A 59 19.85 11.33 -25.04
C GLU A 59 18.63 11.62 -24.15
N GLY A 60 18.81 11.44 -22.84
CA GLY A 60 17.75 11.69 -21.86
C GLY A 60 16.67 10.61 -21.79
N PHE A 61 16.82 9.46 -22.45
CA PHE A 61 15.92 8.30 -22.30
C PHE A 61 15.72 7.92 -20.83
N THR A 62 16.81 7.73 -20.09
CA THR A 62 16.77 7.42 -18.65
C THR A 62 16.02 8.47 -17.85
N ASN A 63 16.26 9.76 -18.13
CA ASN A 63 15.59 10.86 -17.44
C ASN A 63 14.08 10.85 -17.71
N ARG A 64 13.66 10.57 -18.94
CA ARG A 64 12.23 10.46 -19.29
C ARG A 64 11.57 9.30 -18.55
N ILE A 65 12.17 8.12 -18.57
CA ILE A 65 11.66 6.94 -17.86
C ILE A 65 11.59 7.19 -16.36
N MET A 66 12.66 7.71 -15.76
CA MET A 66 12.69 8.04 -14.34
C MET A 66 11.66 9.11 -13.98
N SER A 67 11.38 10.08 -14.87
CA SER A 67 10.31 11.05 -14.63
C SER A 67 8.92 10.42 -14.62
N ILE A 68 8.68 9.40 -15.46
CA ILE A 68 7.41 8.68 -15.53
C ILE A 68 7.23 7.83 -14.27
N ILE A 69 8.27 7.10 -13.88
CA ILE A 69 8.27 6.30 -12.64
C ILE A 69 8.06 7.21 -11.43
N ALA A 70 8.78 8.34 -11.35
CA ALA A 70 8.66 9.30 -10.26
C ALA A 70 7.27 9.97 -10.21
N LYS A 71 6.60 10.17 -11.35
CA LYS A 71 5.22 10.65 -11.40
C LYS A 71 4.24 9.60 -10.87
N GLY A 72 4.44 8.33 -11.22
CA GLY A 72 3.64 7.21 -10.71
C GLY A 72 3.86 6.93 -9.22
N SER A 73 5.06 7.23 -8.70
CA SER A 73 5.41 7.03 -7.29
C SER A 73 5.08 8.22 -6.39
N ARG A 74 4.45 9.29 -6.91
CA ARG A 74 4.10 10.47 -6.10
C ARG A 74 3.05 10.12 -5.05
N LYS A 75 3.60 9.82 -3.87
CA LYS A 75 3.08 10.00 -2.52
C LYS A 75 1.73 9.33 -2.28
N ALA A 76 1.79 8.21 -1.55
CA ALA A 76 0.84 7.95 -0.48
C ALA A 76 0.93 9.09 0.55
N VAL A 77 0.43 10.27 0.19
CA VAL A 77 0.09 11.28 1.18
C VAL A 77 -0.97 10.58 2.02
N SER A 78 -0.63 10.25 3.27
CA SER A 78 -1.61 9.84 4.25
C SER A 78 -2.66 10.94 4.28
N LYS A 79 -3.76 10.74 3.55
CA LYS A 79 -4.93 11.62 3.60
C LYS A 79 -5.49 11.36 4.99
N VAL A 80 -5.02 12.12 5.97
CA VAL A 80 -5.69 12.21 7.25
C VAL A 80 -7.12 12.61 6.92
N SER A 81 -8.06 11.68 7.14
CA SER A 81 -9.44 11.88 6.73
C SER A 81 -9.95 13.13 7.44
N TYR A 82 -10.46 14.12 6.69
CA TYR A 82 -11.06 15.32 7.27
C TYR A 82 -12.13 14.97 8.30
N PHE A 83 -12.77 13.80 8.16
CA PHE A 83 -13.66 13.23 9.17
C PHE A 83 -12.98 12.95 10.50
N PHE A 84 -11.79 12.33 10.50
CA PHE A 84 -11.03 12.03 11.71
C PHE A 84 -10.61 13.30 12.44
N VAL A 85 -10.14 14.31 11.70
CA VAL A 85 -9.81 15.64 12.24
C VAL A 85 -11.05 16.31 12.85
N SER A 86 -12.21 16.22 12.17
CA SER A 86 -13.46 16.77 12.67
C SER A 86 -13.94 16.10 13.96
N VAL A 87 -13.87 14.76 14.03
CA VAL A 87 -14.29 14.01 15.22
C VAL A 87 -13.39 14.36 16.40
N ILE A 88 -12.06 14.34 16.22
CA ILE A 88 -11.12 14.70 17.29
C ILE A 88 -11.33 16.15 17.72
N GLY A 89 -11.48 17.08 16.77
CA GLY A 89 -11.72 18.49 17.06
C GLY A 89 -12.98 18.71 17.92
N LEU A 90 -14.06 17.98 17.64
CA LEU A 90 -15.29 18.04 18.43
C LEU A 90 -15.05 17.54 19.86
N PHE A 91 -14.37 16.41 20.04
CA PHE A 91 -14.05 15.89 21.36
C PHE A 91 -13.13 16.83 22.15
N THR A 92 -12.11 17.41 21.50
CA THR A 92 -11.22 18.39 22.13
C THR A 92 -11.98 19.64 22.57
N ALA A 93 -12.87 20.17 21.73
CA ALA A 93 -13.69 21.34 22.07
C ALA A 93 -14.62 21.06 23.25
N LEU A 94 -15.21 19.85 23.31
CA LEU A 94 -16.11 19.45 24.40
C LEU A 94 -15.36 19.32 25.73
N ILE A 95 -14.17 18.71 25.71
CA ILE A 95 -13.30 18.62 26.89
C ILE A 95 -12.89 20.02 27.38
N LEU A 96 -12.49 20.92 26.47
CA LEU A 96 -12.14 22.30 26.82
C LEU A 96 -13.33 23.09 27.37
N ALA A 97 -14.53 22.88 26.86
CA ALA A 97 -15.74 23.52 27.38
C ALA A 97 -16.04 23.07 28.82
N VAL A 98 -15.94 21.76 29.09
CA VAL A 98 -16.12 21.22 30.45
C VAL A 98 -15.03 21.73 31.40
N MET A 99 -13.76 21.72 30.98
CA MET A 99 -12.66 22.25 31.79
C MET A 99 -12.79 23.75 32.06
N GLY A 100 -13.12 24.55 31.03
CA GLY A 100 -13.29 26.00 31.16
C GLY A 100 -14.44 26.36 32.10
N PHE A 101 -15.56 25.62 32.00
CA PHE A 101 -16.69 25.80 32.91
C PHE A 101 -16.35 25.38 34.36
N ALA A 102 -15.63 24.27 34.55
CA ALA A 102 -15.16 23.84 35.87
C ALA A 102 -14.20 24.87 36.50
N TYR A 103 -13.32 25.48 35.69
CA TYR A 103 -12.44 26.54 36.15
C TYR A 103 -13.22 27.82 36.53
N TYR A 104 -14.16 28.25 35.68
CA TYR A 104 -14.99 29.43 35.95
C TYR A 104 -15.82 29.31 37.23
N THR A 105 -16.42 28.13 37.46
CA THR A 105 -17.22 27.87 38.67
C THR A 105 -16.35 27.83 39.94
N THR A 106 -15.12 27.35 39.84
CA THR A 106 -14.16 27.36 40.95
C THR A 106 -13.62 28.78 41.23
N ALA A 107 -13.35 29.57 40.20
CA ALA A 107 -12.84 30.94 40.32
C ALA A 107 -13.90 31.94 40.85
N SER A 108 -15.18 31.69 40.58
CA SER A 108 -16.29 32.53 41.06
C SER A 108 -16.69 32.26 42.52
N SER A 109 -16.01 31.32 43.19
CA SER A 109 -16.33 30.87 44.55
C SER A 109 -15.19 31.17 45.53
N THR A 110 -15.28 32.26 46.29
CA THR A 110 -14.38 32.55 47.44
C THR A 110 -15.20 33.01 48.65
N PRO A 111 -14.71 32.84 49.89
CA PRO A 111 -14.23 31.62 50.52
C PRO A 111 -15.00 31.39 51.84
N SER A 112 -15.71 30.28 51.98
CA SER A 112 -16.12 29.83 53.32
C SER A 112 -16.36 28.33 53.34
N THR A 113 -15.36 27.67 53.89
CA THR A 113 -15.45 26.44 54.68
C THR A 113 -15.65 25.13 53.90
N GLU A 114 -14.69 24.23 54.15
CA GLU A 114 -14.55 22.84 53.68
C GLU A 114 -14.15 22.63 52.21
N LYS A 115 -12.82 22.61 52.04
CA LYS A 115 -12.10 22.01 50.92
C LYS A 115 -12.34 20.49 50.87
N GLY A 116 -13.50 20.10 50.39
CA GLY A 116 -13.73 18.77 49.84
C GLY A 116 -14.31 18.98 48.45
N TYR A 117 -13.67 18.43 47.41
CA TYR A 117 -14.30 18.30 46.10
C TYR A 117 -15.55 17.44 46.29
N SER A 118 -16.69 18.07 46.55
CA SER A 118 -17.94 17.36 46.77
C SER A 118 -18.35 16.77 45.44
N LEU A 119 -18.08 15.47 45.29
CA LEU A 119 -18.53 14.64 44.19
C LEU A 119 -20.05 14.78 43.97
N ASN A 120 -20.79 15.23 44.98
CA ASN A 120 -22.23 15.49 44.91
C ASN A 120 -22.58 16.74 44.09
N LYS A 121 -21.75 17.79 44.09
CA LYS A 121 -21.96 18.94 43.19
C LYS A 121 -21.64 18.57 41.75
N ILE A 122 -20.56 17.83 41.53
CA ILE A 122 -20.19 17.32 40.20
C ILE A 122 -21.28 16.37 39.68
N SER A 123 -21.85 15.52 40.53
CA SER A 123 -22.93 14.60 40.13
C SER A 123 -24.24 15.34 39.83
N GLU A 124 -24.59 16.41 40.54
CA GLU A 124 -25.74 17.27 40.20
C GLU A 124 -25.54 17.98 38.85
N TYR A 125 -24.34 18.48 38.57
CA TYR A 125 -24.05 19.11 37.29
C TYR A 125 -23.97 18.10 36.14
N LEU A 126 -23.43 16.90 36.38
CA LEU A 126 -23.51 15.79 35.43
C LEU A 126 -24.95 15.37 35.19
N ALA A 127 -25.79 15.34 36.23
CA ALA A 127 -27.21 15.02 36.08
C ALA A 127 -27.95 16.09 35.26
N GLN A 128 -27.64 17.38 35.45
CA GLN A 128 -28.18 18.45 34.60
C GLN A 128 -27.68 18.33 33.16
N PHE A 129 -26.39 18.06 32.95
CA PHE A 129 -25.84 17.87 31.61
C PHE A 129 -26.43 16.64 30.91
N VAL A 130 -26.59 15.53 31.63
CA VAL A 130 -27.26 14.32 31.15
C VAL A 130 -28.73 14.60 30.86
N SER A 131 -29.42 15.42 31.64
CA SER A 131 -30.81 15.83 31.39
C SER A 131 -30.94 16.69 30.13
N ILE A 132 -30.01 17.63 29.92
CA ILE A 132 -29.94 18.43 28.69
C ILE A 132 -29.66 17.52 27.48
N LEU A 133 -28.68 16.62 27.59
CA LEU A 133 -28.42 15.61 26.56
C LEU A 133 -29.64 14.75 26.30
N GLN A 134 -30.33 14.26 27.33
CA GLN A 134 -31.56 13.47 27.17
C GLN A 134 -32.65 14.27 26.47
N ASN A 135 -32.81 15.57 26.76
CA ASN A 135 -33.78 16.41 26.07
C ASN A 135 -33.39 16.65 24.60
N VAL A 136 -32.11 16.77 24.31
CA VAL A 136 -31.59 16.84 22.93
C VAL A 136 -31.82 15.51 22.19
N PHE A 137 -31.55 14.38 22.84
CA PHE A 137 -31.75 13.03 22.27
C PHE A 137 -33.21 12.54 22.27
N LYS A 138 -34.11 13.20 23.01
CA LYS A 138 -35.57 12.99 22.94
C LYS A 138 -36.16 13.57 21.66
N ASN A 139 -35.50 14.55 21.04
CA ASN A 139 -35.97 15.10 19.77
C ASN A 139 -35.76 14.05 18.67
N GLN A 140 -36.86 13.52 18.15
CA GLN A 140 -36.88 12.43 17.18
C GLN A 140 -36.03 12.73 15.94
N ASN A 141 -35.91 13.99 15.52
CA ASN A 141 -35.04 14.39 14.41
C ASN A 141 -33.55 14.19 14.74
N ILE A 142 -33.15 14.51 15.97
CA ILE A 142 -31.77 14.37 16.44
C ILE A 142 -31.42 12.89 16.63
N THR A 143 -32.35 12.10 17.17
CA THR A 143 -32.19 10.64 17.29
C THR A 143 -32.02 9.97 15.92
N THR A 144 -32.81 10.39 14.92
CA THR A 144 -32.71 9.86 13.55
C THR A 144 -31.39 10.24 12.88
N ILE A 145 -30.94 11.49 13.02
CA ILE A 145 -29.62 11.94 12.53
C ILE A 145 -28.51 11.15 13.23
N GLY A 146 -28.63 10.94 14.54
CA GLY A 146 -27.73 10.11 15.33
C GLY A 146 -27.64 8.69 14.77
N MET A 147 -28.76 8.02 14.53
CA MET A 147 -28.79 6.67 13.96
C MET A 147 -28.09 6.59 12.59
N ILE A 148 -28.35 7.55 11.70
CA ILE A 148 -27.67 7.60 10.38
C ILE A 148 -26.16 7.75 10.57
N LEU A 149 -25.73 8.63 11.48
CA LEU A 149 -24.32 8.84 11.78
C LEU A 149 -23.67 7.57 12.34
N THR A 150 -24.36 6.85 13.25
CA THR A 150 -23.84 5.60 13.84
C THR A 150 -23.72 4.50 12.80
N ILE A 151 -24.70 4.37 11.88
CA ILE A 151 -24.63 3.43 10.76
C ILE A 151 -23.43 3.76 9.86
N LEU A 152 -23.24 5.05 9.54
CA LEU A 152 -22.13 5.51 8.72
C LEU A 152 -20.77 5.24 9.39
N LEU A 153 -20.70 5.39 10.71
CA LEU A 153 -19.52 5.09 11.51
C LEU A 153 -19.22 3.59 11.56
N LEU A 154 -20.24 2.74 11.69
CA LEU A 154 -20.08 1.28 11.61
C LEU A 154 -19.60 0.83 10.23
N ILE A 155 -20.16 1.38 9.15
CA ILE A 155 -19.70 1.12 7.78
C ILE A 155 -18.25 1.56 7.63
N SER A 156 -17.91 2.76 8.08
CA SER A 156 -16.54 3.27 8.00
C SER A 156 -15.56 2.44 8.82
N GLY A 157 -15.96 1.95 10.00
CA GLY A 157 -15.17 1.06 10.84
C GLY A 157 -14.94 -0.31 10.19
N TYR A 158 -15.96 -0.87 9.57
CA TYR A 158 -15.85 -2.11 8.79
C TYR A 158 -14.83 -1.99 7.65
N TYR A 159 -14.91 -0.92 6.85
CA TYR A 159 -13.95 -0.67 5.78
C TYR A 159 -12.52 -0.45 6.29
N LEU A 160 -12.36 0.18 7.45
CA LEU A 160 -11.05 0.35 8.10
C LEU A 160 -10.44 -1.00 8.48
N LEU A 161 -11.23 -1.89 9.06
CA LEU A 161 -10.78 -3.24 9.41
C LEU A 161 -10.42 -4.07 8.18
N GLU A 162 -11.25 -4.03 7.14
CA GLU A 162 -10.98 -4.75 5.89
C GLU A 162 -9.73 -4.20 5.18
N SER A 163 -9.58 -2.87 5.12
CA SER A 163 -8.36 -2.24 4.58
C SER A 163 -7.10 -2.65 5.33
N HIS A 164 -7.17 -2.77 6.66
CA HIS A 164 -6.03 -3.22 7.46
C HIS A 164 -5.70 -4.70 7.22
N LYS A 165 -6.72 -5.54 7.05
CA LYS A 165 -6.58 -6.96 6.73
C LYS A 165 -5.97 -7.16 5.35
N ASP A 166 -6.45 -6.43 4.34
CA ASP A 166 -5.89 -6.44 2.98
C ASP A 166 -4.44 -5.96 2.93
N PHE A 167 -4.12 -4.90 3.68
CA PHE A 167 -2.75 -4.43 3.81
C PHE A 167 -1.85 -5.51 4.41
N LYS A 168 -2.28 -6.16 5.50
CA LYS A 168 -1.54 -7.27 6.13
C LYS A 168 -1.35 -8.46 5.18
N ASN A 169 -2.35 -8.80 4.38
CA ASN A 169 -2.27 -9.89 3.40
C ASN A 169 -1.29 -9.57 2.27
N LYS A 170 -1.32 -8.34 1.74
CA LYS A 170 -0.35 -7.89 0.72
C LYS A 170 1.09 -7.92 1.25
N LEU A 171 1.29 -7.57 2.52
CA LEU A 171 2.61 -7.57 3.16
C LEU A 171 3.14 -9.00 3.38
N LYS A 172 2.25 -9.95 3.72
CA LYS A 172 2.61 -11.37 3.82
C LYS A 172 2.97 -12.00 2.48
N ASN A 173 2.32 -11.60 1.39
CA ASN A 173 2.59 -12.13 0.06
C ASN A 173 3.86 -11.55 -0.59
N LEU A 174 4.52 -10.58 0.07
CA LEU A 174 5.80 -9.99 -0.34
C LEU A 174 7.00 -10.56 0.43
N SER A 175 6.76 -11.35 1.48
CA SER A 175 7.79 -12.09 2.25
C SER A 175 7.86 -13.54 1.80
#